data_AF-A0A357FPY7-F1
#
_entry.id   AF-A0A357FPY7-F1
#
_cell.length_a   1.000
_cell.length_b   1.000
_cell.length_c   1.000
_cell.angle_alpha   90.00
_cell.angle_beta   90.00
_cell.angle_gamma   90.00
#
_symmetry.space_group_name_H-M   'P 1'
#
loop_
_entity.id
_entity.type
_entity.pdbx_description
1 polymer ?
#
loop_
_entity_poly.entity_id
_entity_poly.type
_entity_poly.pdbx_seq_one_letter_code
_entity_poly.pdbx_strand_id
1 'polypeptide(L)'
;MNSNLEYSITRIHNSKTKLVMSVSGVGSQSINWLLGVPGASKTLLEATIPYSNESLNSYIGEVPGQYVSKTTALSMAKAAYIRGTQYGNNEMDIIGVSCTGAISTNRKRRGPNQAFIGLWGPRLKYVAHLILKKGERSRVEEEELVSSLIVQYIEEKLLDNSTLSVELNELESVSIDETEFSSDLDSLMGEHISSITSAGSDLVGLDKSFEGGILSGSFNPIHQGHIKLSKLASDILGAPVAFEISVTNVDKPPLQPCEIKNRVSQFEKSETVILTCAPLFAEKSGIFKNSTFIIGSDTALRLVDPKYYDNNAQNMYTSLQKVKDNKCNFLVAGRLQNGEFNTIFDVAIPEAFISMFNDIPESQFRMDLSSTELRNNRTRL
;
A
#
# COMPACT_ATOMS: atom_id res chain seq x y z
N MET A 1 -28.80 4.99 -23.19
CA MET A 1 -27.33 5.15 -23.22
C MET A 1 -26.90 5.33 -24.68
N ASN A 2 -25.93 6.19 -24.99
CA ASN A 2 -25.44 6.33 -26.38
C ASN A 2 -24.67 5.07 -26.80
N SER A 3 -24.77 4.63 -28.06
CA SER A 3 -24.07 3.46 -28.59
C SER A 3 -22.56 3.52 -28.41
N ASN A 4 -21.94 4.69 -28.51
CA ASN A 4 -20.50 4.84 -28.31
C ASN A 4 -20.08 4.58 -26.85
N LEU A 5 -20.90 5.03 -25.89
CA LEU A 5 -20.68 4.78 -24.47
C LEU A 5 -20.83 3.30 -24.13
N GLU A 6 -21.85 2.63 -24.69
CA GLU A 6 -22.04 1.19 -24.53
C GLU A 6 -20.88 0.38 -25.09
N TYR A 7 -20.39 0.79 -26.26
CA TYR A 7 -19.23 0.17 -26.88
C TYR A 7 -17.97 0.35 -26.02
N SER A 8 -17.67 1.56 -25.56
CA SER A 8 -16.51 1.82 -24.68
C SER A 8 -16.59 1.01 -23.38
N ILE A 9 -17.77 0.92 -22.74
CA ILE A 9 -17.95 0.11 -21.54
C ILE A 9 -17.77 -1.38 -21.83
N THR A 10 -18.28 -1.87 -22.97
CA THR A 10 -18.07 -3.27 -23.38
C THR A 10 -16.58 -3.58 -23.56
N ARG A 11 -15.80 -2.64 -24.11
CA ARG A 11 -14.35 -2.77 -24.24
C ARG A 11 -13.67 -2.83 -22.87
N ILE A 12 -14.05 -1.95 -21.94
CA ILE A 12 -13.59 -1.99 -20.55
C ILE A 12 -13.89 -3.37 -19.92
N HIS A 13 -15.10 -3.92 -20.16
CA HIS A 13 -15.48 -5.24 -19.64
C HIS A 13 -14.73 -6.44 -20.21
N ASN A 14 -14.16 -6.28 -21.41
CA ASN A 14 -13.33 -7.28 -22.05
C ASN A 14 -11.84 -7.16 -21.70
N SER A 15 -11.45 -6.11 -20.97
CA SER A 15 -10.09 -5.99 -20.44
C SER A 15 -9.85 -6.98 -19.30
N LYS A 16 -8.58 -7.27 -19.00
CA LYS A 16 -8.20 -8.12 -17.85
C LYS A 16 -8.22 -7.36 -16.52
N THR A 17 -8.19 -6.03 -16.58
CA THR A 17 -8.09 -5.13 -15.44
C THR A 17 -9.39 -5.08 -14.66
N LYS A 18 -9.26 -5.11 -13.33
CA LYS A 18 -10.35 -4.97 -12.37
C LYS A 18 -10.36 -3.57 -11.80
N LEU A 19 -11.55 -3.09 -11.48
CA LEU A 19 -11.79 -1.74 -10.98
C LEU A 19 -12.41 -1.79 -9.59
N VAL A 20 -11.91 -0.92 -8.72
CA VAL A 20 -12.64 -0.48 -7.53
C VAL A 20 -12.90 1.00 -7.70
N MET A 21 -14.15 1.43 -7.55
CA MET A 21 -14.56 2.81 -7.79
C MET A 21 -15.01 3.50 -6.51
N SER A 22 -14.59 4.75 -6.30
CA SER A 22 -15.09 5.59 -5.22
C SER A 22 -15.39 7.00 -5.69
N VAL A 23 -16.67 7.40 -5.67
CA VAL A 23 -17.10 8.72 -6.16
C VAL A 23 -17.80 9.52 -5.07
N SER A 24 -17.59 10.83 -5.03
CA SER A 24 -18.23 11.72 -4.06
C SER A 24 -18.57 13.08 -4.70
N GLY A 25 -19.77 13.57 -4.42
CA GLY A 25 -20.30 14.83 -4.98
C GLY A 25 -20.80 14.76 -6.43
N VAL A 26 -20.10 14.05 -7.30
CA VAL A 26 -20.40 13.86 -8.74
C VAL A 26 -19.75 12.56 -9.26
N GLY A 27 -20.25 12.02 -10.37
CA GLY A 27 -19.63 10.91 -11.09
C GLY A 27 -20.33 9.57 -10.87
N SER A 28 -21.37 9.52 -10.03
CA SER A 28 -22.15 8.32 -9.71
C SER A 28 -22.79 7.66 -10.92
N GLN A 29 -23.11 8.44 -11.95
CA GLN A 29 -23.72 7.91 -13.16
C GLN A 29 -22.77 6.98 -13.95
N SER A 30 -21.44 7.10 -13.80
CA SER A 30 -20.48 6.19 -14.45
C SER A 30 -20.54 4.78 -13.87
N ILE A 31 -20.74 4.67 -12.55
CA ILE A 31 -20.97 3.38 -11.87
C ILE A 31 -22.25 2.74 -12.39
N ASN A 32 -23.33 3.52 -12.49
CA ASN A 32 -24.61 3.05 -13.02
C ASN A 32 -24.47 2.54 -14.47
N TRP A 33 -23.76 3.27 -15.33
CA TRP A 33 -23.52 2.83 -16.72
C TRP A 33 -22.67 1.57 -16.80
N LEU A 34 -21.57 1.48 -16.03
CA LEU A 34 -20.73 0.27 -15.97
C LEU A 34 -21.54 -0.95 -15.51
N LEU A 35 -22.41 -0.80 -14.51
CA LEU A 35 -23.27 -1.89 -14.05
C LEU A 35 -24.41 -2.23 -15.02
N GLY A 36 -24.84 -1.26 -15.83
CA GLY A 36 -25.93 -1.41 -16.79
C GLY A 36 -25.55 -2.22 -18.04
N VAL A 37 -24.26 -2.33 -18.37
CA VAL A 37 -23.77 -3.12 -19.51
C VAL A 37 -23.42 -4.55 -19.07
N PRO A 38 -23.87 -5.59 -19.81
CA PRO A 38 -23.49 -6.96 -19.51
C PRO A 38 -21.98 -7.17 -19.49
N GLY A 39 -21.49 -7.87 -18.45
CA GLY A 39 -20.06 -8.14 -18.25
C GLY A 39 -19.44 -7.41 -17.06
N ALA A 40 -20.18 -6.53 -16.38
CA ALA A 40 -19.71 -5.78 -15.23
C ALA A 40 -19.01 -6.61 -14.13
N SER A 41 -19.48 -7.84 -13.85
CA SER A 41 -18.87 -8.73 -12.85
C SER A 41 -17.45 -9.19 -13.20
N LYS A 42 -17.03 -9.04 -14.47
CA LYS A 42 -15.65 -9.30 -14.91
C LYS A 42 -14.74 -8.11 -14.64
N THR A 43 -15.24 -6.95 -14.26
CA THR A 43 -14.43 -5.73 -14.14
C THR A 43 -14.60 -5.05 -12.82
N LEU A 44 -15.83 -4.73 -12.42
CA LEU A 44 -16.09 -3.94 -11.23
C LEU A 44 -16.15 -4.86 -10.00
N LEU A 45 -15.14 -4.77 -9.13
CA LEU A 45 -15.08 -5.53 -7.87
C LEU A 45 -15.91 -4.86 -6.78
N GLU A 46 -15.84 -3.54 -6.71
CA GLU A 46 -16.53 -2.73 -5.72
C GLU A 46 -16.79 -1.33 -6.27
N ALA A 47 -17.92 -0.73 -5.88
CA ALA A 47 -18.19 0.68 -6.04
C ALA A 47 -18.75 1.28 -4.74
N THR A 48 -18.13 2.37 -4.26
CA THR A 48 -18.47 3.02 -3.00
C THR A 48 -18.76 4.51 -3.23
N ILE A 49 -19.74 5.08 -2.52
CA ILE A 49 -20.09 6.51 -2.61
C ILE A 49 -19.95 7.16 -1.24
N PRO A 50 -18.73 7.50 -0.79
CA PRO A 50 -18.51 8.12 0.51
C PRO A 50 -18.91 9.61 0.46
N TYR A 51 -20.20 9.89 0.64
CA TYR A 51 -20.77 11.20 0.36
C TYR A 51 -20.60 12.22 1.51
N SER A 52 -20.79 11.80 2.76
CA SER A 52 -20.58 12.69 3.90
C SER A 52 -19.08 12.89 4.17
N ASN A 53 -18.74 13.99 4.84
CA ASN A 53 -17.36 14.25 5.24
C ASN A 53 -16.80 13.11 6.10
N GLU A 54 -17.58 12.64 7.07
CA GLU A 54 -17.21 11.54 7.97
C GLU A 54 -17.00 10.23 7.21
N SER A 55 -17.87 9.94 6.24
CA SER A 55 -17.74 8.77 5.38
C SER A 55 -16.50 8.84 4.50
N LEU A 56 -16.18 10.02 3.95
CA LEU A 56 -14.98 10.20 3.14
C LEU A 56 -13.71 10.08 3.98
N ASN A 57 -13.70 10.69 5.17
CA ASN A 57 -12.58 10.61 6.11
C ASN A 57 -12.31 9.15 6.49
N SER A 58 -13.37 8.38 6.79
CA SER A 58 -13.23 6.95 7.08
C SER A 58 -12.76 6.15 5.87
N TYR A 59 -13.14 6.53 4.64
CA TYR A 59 -12.75 5.82 3.42
C TYR A 59 -11.27 6.04 3.07
N ILE A 60 -10.78 7.27 3.18
CA ILE A 60 -9.37 7.60 2.89
C ILE A 60 -8.44 7.34 4.09
N GLY A 61 -8.98 7.30 5.32
CA GLY A 61 -8.24 7.06 6.56
C GLY A 61 -7.70 8.32 7.26
N GLU A 62 -8.01 9.51 6.75
CA GLU A 62 -7.55 10.79 7.28
C GLU A 62 -8.56 11.91 7.00
N VAL A 63 -8.38 13.08 7.61
CA VAL A 63 -9.19 14.27 7.32
C VAL A 63 -8.51 15.09 6.23
N PRO A 64 -9.10 15.25 5.02
CA PRO A 64 -8.47 15.98 3.94
C PRO A 64 -8.54 17.48 4.21
N GLY A 65 -7.49 18.22 3.84
CA GLY A 65 -7.50 19.69 3.93
C GLY A 65 -8.59 20.33 3.06
N GLN A 66 -8.94 19.69 1.93
CA GLN A 66 -10.07 20.06 1.08
C GLN A 66 -10.73 18.81 0.48
N TYR A 67 -12.05 18.67 0.61
CA TYR A 67 -12.78 17.50 0.10
C TYR A 67 -12.83 17.42 -1.43
N VAL A 68 -12.70 18.55 -2.13
CA VAL A 68 -12.64 18.62 -3.61
C VAL A 68 -11.28 19.18 -4.01
N SER A 69 -10.31 18.29 -4.17
CA SER A 69 -8.94 18.63 -4.54
C SER A 69 -8.26 17.46 -5.26
N LYS A 70 -7.14 17.76 -5.91
CA LYS A 70 -6.21 16.78 -6.48
C LYS A 70 -5.77 15.74 -5.45
N THR A 71 -5.37 16.19 -4.26
CA THR A 71 -4.87 15.29 -3.20
C THR A 71 -5.96 14.32 -2.74
N THR A 72 -7.18 14.80 -2.55
CA THR A 72 -8.30 13.96 -2.10
C THR A 72 -8.71 12.94 -3.16
N ALA A 73 -8.76 13.32 -4.44
CA ALA A 73 -8.98 12.36 -5.52
C ALA A 73 -7.90 11.26 -5.55
N LEU A 74 -6.63 11.63 -5.43
CA LEU A 74 -5.54 10.65 -5.40
C LEU A 74 -5.61 9.74 -4.16
N SER A 75 -5.91 10.27 -2.96
CA SER A 75 -6.11 9.44 -1.76
C SER A 75 -7.30 8.50 -1.89
N MET A 76 -8.41 8.94 -2.50
CA MET A 76 -9.56 8.09 -2.80
C MET A 76 -9.22 6.98 -3.80
N ALA A 77 -8.49 7.31 -4.87
CA ALA A 77 -8.05 6.34 -5.87
C ALA A 77 -7.07 5.32 -5.27
N LYS A 78 -6.11 5.77 -4.45
CA LYS A 78 -5.18 4.88 -3.72
C LYS A 78 -5.95 3.96 -2.77
N ALA A 79 -6.89 4.49 -1.99
CA ALA A 79 -7.72 3.67 -1.10
C ALA A 79 -8.53 2.62 -1.88
N ALA A 80 -9.11 3.00 -3.02
CA ALA A 80 -9.79 2.06 -3.92
C ALA A 80 -8.85 0.96 -4.43
N TYR A 81 -7.65 1.32 -4.88
CA TYR A 81 -6.62 0.38 -5.33
C TYR A 81 -6.25 -0.62 -4.22
N ILE A 82 -5.94 -0.14 -3.01
CA ILE A 82 -5.58 -0.98 -1.85
C ILE A 82 -6.73 -1.91 -1.44
N ARG A 83 -7.99 -1.49 -1.57
CA ARG A 83 -9.13 -2.39 -1.34
C ARG A 83 -9.18 -3.49 -2.40
N GLY A 84 -8.95 -3.13 -3.65
CA GLY A 84 -8.90 -4.10 -4.75
C GLY A 84 -7.81 -5.15 -4.56
N THR A 85 -6.62 -4.78 -4.04
CA THR A 85 -5.53 -5.74 -3.78
C THR A 85 -5.87 -6.76 -2.70
N GLN A 86 -6.90 -6.51 -1.88
CA GLN A 86 -7.42 -7.47 -0.88
C GLN A 86 -8.40 -8.49 -1.48
N TYR A 87 -9.04 -8.17 -2.61
CA TYR A 87 -9.98 -9.06 -3.30
C TYR A 87 -9.33 -9.87 -4.41
N GLY A 88 -8.22 -9.36 -4.97
CA GLY A 88 -7.52 -9.98 -6.08
C GLY A 88 -6.81 -11.28 -5.72
N ASN A 89 -6.82 -12.23 -6.65
CA ASN A 89 -5.80 -13.28 -6.68
C ASN A 89 -4.53 -12.72 -7.36
N ASN A 90 -3.42 -13.47 -7.31
CA ASN A 90 -2.09 -13.01 -7.75
C ASN A 90 -1.99 -12.55 -9.22
N GLU A 91 -3.04 -12.74 -10.03
CA GLU A 91 -3.04 -12.51 -11.48
C GLU A 91 -3.92 -11.32 -11.92
N MET A 92 -4.51 -10.58 -10.97
CA MET A 92 -5.41 -9.47 -11.30
C MET A 92 -4.69 -8.12 -11.33
N ASP A 93 -4.68 -7.48 -12.50
CA ASP A 93 -4.38 -6.05 -12.61
C ASP A 93 -5.52 -5.25 -12.00
N ILE A 94 -5.22 -4.41 -11.02
CA ILE A 94 -6.21 -3.63 -10.29
C ILE A 94 -5.93 -2.15 -10.48
N ILE A 95 -6.99 -1.40 -10.80
CA ILE A 95 -6.97 0.07 -10.79
C ILE A 95 -8.06 0.58 -9.86
N GLY A 96 -7.66 1.41 -8.91
CA GLY A 96 -8.55 2.24 -8.13
C GLY A 96 -8.94 3.47 -8.93
N VAL A 97 -10.24 3.72 -9.07
CA VAL A 97 -10.78 4.90 -9.74
C VAL A 97 -11.53 5.74 -8.72
N SER A 98 -11.39 7.06 -8.82
CA SER A 98 -12.13 7.96 -7.97
C SER A 98 -12.63 9.20 -8.69
N CYS A 99 -13.64 9.82 -8.09
CA CYS A 99 -14.03 11.18 -8.41
C CYS A 99 -14.41 11.93 -7.15
N THR A 100 -13.91 13.16 -7.00
CA THR A 100 -14.49 14.14 -6.08
C THR A 100 -14.76 15.42 -6.83
N GLY A 101 -15.95 15.98 -6.67
CA GLY A 101 -16.31 17.20 -7.34
C GLY A 101 -17.38 17.98 -6.62
N ALA A 102 -17.46 19.24 -7.00
CA ALA A 102 -18.56 20.08 -6.60
C ALA A 102 -19.12 20.77 -7.84
N ILE A 103 -20.33 20.37 -8.18
CA ILE A 103 -21.09 20.86 -9.33
C ILE A 103 -22.25 21.75 -8.87
N SER A 104 -23.11 22.13 -9.79
CA SER A 104 -24.29 22.96 -9.54
C SER A 104 -25.17 22.38 -8.44
N THR A 105 -25.66 23.26 -7.57
CA THR A 105 -26.44 22.91 -6.38
C THR A 105 -27.48 23.98 -6.09
N ASN A 106 -28.43 23.68 -5.22
CA ASN A 106 -29.53 24.59 -4.84
C ASN A 106 -29.06 25.81 -4.02
N ARG A 107 -27.82 25.81 -3.52
CA ARG A 107 -27.20 26.93 -2.80
C ARG A 107 -26.18 27.68 -3.66
N LYS A 108 -26.08 29.00 -3.50
CA LYS A 108 -25.00 29.79 -4.13
C LYS A 108 -23.64 29.44 -3.50
N ARG A 109 -22.75 28.86 -4.29
CA ARG A 109 -21.34 28.61 -3.92
C ARG A 109 -20.42 29.68 -4.49
N ARG A 110 -19.42 30.11 -3.71
CA ARG A 110 -18.34 30.99 -4.20
C ARG A 110 -17.33 30.23 -5.07
N GLY A 111 -16.90 29.04 -4.65
CA GLY A 111 -15.93 28.22 -5.39
C GLY A 111 -16.43 27.74 -6.74
N PRO A 112 -15.53 27.39 -7.70
CA PRO A 112 -15.91 26.97 -9.04
C PRO A 112 -16.74 25.68 -9.03
N ASN A 113 -17.40 25.41 -10.17
CA ASN A 113 -17.86 24.07 -10.46
C ASN A 113 -16.65 23.30 -11.01
N GLN A 114 -16.32 22.18 -10.42
CA GLN A 114 -15.12 21.43 -10.76
C GLN A 114 -15.21 19.97 -10.32
N ALA A 115 -14.42 19.12 -10.96
CA ALA A 115 -14.24 17.73 -10.57
C ALA A 115 -12.77 17.32 -10.69
N PHE A 116 -12.33 16.45 -9.80
CA PHE A 116 -11.07 15.75 -9.89
C PHE A 116 -11.36 14.27 -10.08
N ILE A 117 -10.82 13.69 -11.15
CA ILE A 117 -10.95 12.26 -11.47
C ILE A 117 -9.57 11.65 -11.27
N GLY A 118 -9.43 10.72 -10.32
CA GLY A 118 -8.16 10.09 -9.97
C GLY A 118 -8.15 8.62 -10.36
N LEU A 119 -7.06 8.16 -10.98
CA LEU A 119 -6.78 6.75 -11.22
C LEU A 119 -5.48 6.37 -10.52
N TRP A 120 -5.47 5.22 -9.85
CA TRP A 120 -4.33 4.67 -9.14
C TRP A 120 -4.17 3.20 -9.49
N GLY A 121 -3.02 2.85 -10.06
CA GLY A 121 -2.60 1.47 -10.29
C GLY A 121 -1.22 1.23 -9.68
N PRO A 122 -0.67 0.01 -9.81
CA PRO A 122 0.63 -0.33 -9.24
C PRO A 122 1.79 0.52 -9.79
N ARG A 123 1.65 1.01 -11.04
CA ARG A 123 2.64 1.86 -11.72
C ARG A 123 2.05 3.14 -12.29
N LEU A 124 0.78 3.43 -12.00
CA LEU A 124 0.06 4.57 -12.55
C LEU A 124 -0.46 5.47 -11.43
N LYS A 125 -0.15 6.75 -11.54
CA LYS A 125 -0.78 7.82 -10.77
C LYS A 125 -1.29 8.87 -11.74
N TYR A 126 -2.60 8.98 -11.85
CA TYR A 126 -3.24 9.88 -12.80
C TYR A 126 -4.32 10.70 -12.13
N VAL A 127 -4.38 12.00 -12.45
CA VAL A 127 -5.46 12.86 -12.01
C VAL A 127 -5.80 13.90 -13.07
N ALA A 128 -7.07 13.92 -13.47
CA ALA A 128 -7.63 14.96 -14.31
C ALA A 128 -8.41 15.96 -13.47
N HIS A 129 -8.15 17.25 -13.65
CA HIS A 129 -8.90 18.34 -13.04
C HIS A 129 -9.73 19.05 -14.10
N LEU A 130 -11.04 18.89 -13.99
CA LEU A 130 -12.04 19.56 -14.83
C LEU A 130 -12.53 20.84 -14.14
N ILE A 131 -12.54 21.94 -14.87
CA ILE A 131 -13.18 23.20 -14.48
C ILE A 131 -14.40 23.42 -15.38
N LEU A 132 -15.55 23.63 -14.75
CA LEU A 132 -16.84 23.85 -15.38
C LEU A 132 -17.26 25.32 -15.25
N LYS A 133 -17.81 25.89 -16.33
CA LYS A 133 -18.39 27.22 -16.30
C LYS A 133 -19.81 27.17 -15.71
N LYS A 134 -19.99 27.83 -14.57
CA LYS A 134 -21.31 27.95 -13.93
C LYS A 134 -22.34 28.60 -14.86
N GLY A 135 -23.50 27.96 -14.95
CA GLY A 135 -24.64 28.47 -15.71
C GLY A 135 -24.71 27.97 -17.16
N GLU A 136 -23.64 27.38 -17.70
CA GLU A 136 -23.63 26.80 -19.05
C GLU A 136 -24.29 25.42 -19.09
N ARG A 137 -24.16 24.66 -17.99
CA ARG A 137 -24.74 23.33 -17.84
C ARG A 137 -25.65 23.27 -16.62
N SER A 138 -26.72 22.50 -16.75
CA SER A 138 -27.52 22.03 -15.62
C SER A 138 -26.71 21.04 -14.77
N ARG A 139 -27.15 20.81 -13.54
CA ARG A 139 -26.52 19.82 -12.66
C ARG A 139 -26.49 18.42 -13.29
N VAL A 140 -27.54 18.05 -14.05
CA VAL A 140 -27.62 16.74 -14.71
C VAL A 140 -26.57 16.64 -15.82
N GLU A 141 -26.43 17.68 -16.63
CA GLU A 141 -25.42 17.71 -17.70
C GLU A 141 -23.98 17.73 -17.14
N GLU A 142 -23.74 18.39 -16.00
CA GLU A 142 -22.44 18.33 -15.32
C GLU A 142 -22.14 16.92 -14.78
N GLU A 143 -23.14 16.21 -14.23
CA GLU A 143 -22.99 14.81 -13.80
C GLU A 143 -22.69 13.89 -14.99
N GLU A 144 -23.45 14.03 -16.08
CA GLU A 144 -23.25 13.23 -17.30
C GLU A 144 -21.87 13.47 -17.93
N LEU A 145 -21.42 14.72 -17.99
CA LEU A 145 -20.10 15.07 -18.53
C LEU A 145 -18.99 14.43 -17.69
N VAL A 146 -19.02 14.63 -16.37
CA VAL A 146 -18.01 14.09 -15.46
C VAL A 146 -18.02 12.55 -15.51
N SER A 147 -19.19 11.92 -15.50
CA SER A 147 -19.29 10.47 -15.62
C SER A 147 -18.78 9.95 -16.97
N SER A 148 -18.98 10.69 -18.05
CA SER A 148 -18.46 10.32 -19.38
C SER A 148 -16.94 10.41 -19.42
N LEU A 149 -16.36 11.45 -18.83
CA LEU A 149 -14.90 11.59 -18.68
C LEU A 149 -14.30 10.47 -17.83
N ILE A 150 -14.97 10.05 -16.75
CA ILE A 150 -14.52 8.89 -15.96
C ILE A 150 -14.42 7.64 -16.85
N VAL A 151 -15.46 7.35 -17.65
CA VAL A 151 -15.45 6.18 -18.55
C VAL A 151 -14.37 6.32 -19.63
N GLN A 152 -14.22 7.52 -20.22
CA GLN A 152 -13.18 7.81 -21.22
C GLN A 152 -11.79 7.55 -20.65
N TYR A 153 -11.46 8.09 -19.46
CA TYR A 153 -10.13 7.93 -18.86
C TYR A 153 -9.85 6.50 -18.39
N ILE A 154 -10.88 5.78 -17.91
CA ILE A 154 -10.74 4.34 -17.65
C ILE A 154 -10.39 3.62 -18.96
N GLU A 155 -11.14 3.84 -20.03
CA GLU A 155 -10.89 3.17 -21.30
C GLU A 155 -9.49 3.48 -21.84
N GLU A 156 -9.12 4.77 -21.84
CA GLU A 156 -7.81 5.26 -22.30
C GLU A 156 -6.65 4.59 -21.54
N LYS A 157 -6.74 4.49 -20.22
CA LYS A 157 -5.67 3.91 -19.39
C LYS A 157 -5.65 2.39 -19.35
N LEU A 158 -6.75 1.73 -19.73
CA LEU A 158 -6.79 0.27 -19.83
C LEU A 158 -6.36 -0.22 -21.22
N LEU A 159 -6.57 0.59 -22.27
CA LEU A 159 -6.48 0.14 -23.66
C LEU A 159 -5.58 1.03 -24.55
N ASP A 160 -4.88 2.00 -23.96
CA ASP A 160 -4.02 3.01 -24.62
C ASP A 160 -4.73 3.82 -25.71
N ASN A 161 -6.06 3.83 -25.69
CA ASN A 161 -6.93 4.64 -26.55
C ASN A 161 -8.35 4.67 -25.97
N SER A 162 -9.14 5.65 -26.38
CA SER A 162 -10.58 5.68 -26.10
C SER A 162 -11.37 5.94 -27.37
N THR A 163 -12.52 5.27 -27.50
CA THR A 163 -13.51 5.55 -28.56
C THR A 163 -14.56 6.56 -28.11
N LEU A 164 -14.58 6.89 -26.82
CA LEU A 164 -15.45 7.90 -26.26
C LEU A 164 -14.74 9.26 -26.36
N SER A 165 -15.28 10.15 -27.19
CA SER A 165 -14.83 11.54 -27.24
C SER A 165 -15.83 12.41 -26.51
N VAL A 166 -15.43 12.96 -25.36
CA VAL A 166 -16.24 13.92 -24.62
C VAL A 166 -15.85 15.33 -25.04
N GLU A 167 -16.82 16.07 -25.60
CA GLU A 167 -16.62 17.46 -26.00
C GLU A 167 -16.81 18.41 -24.80
N LEU A 168 -15.81 19.27 -24.60
CA LEU A 168 -15.86 20.38 -23.64
C LEU A 168 -16.29 21.66 -24.36
N ASN A 169 -17.02 22.52 -23.66
CA ASN A 169 -17.32 23.85 -24.17
C ASN A 169 -16.04 24.72 -24.12
N GLU A 170 -15.96 25.79 -24.93
CA GLU A 170 -14.78 26.69 -24.98
C GLU A 170 -14.42 27.36 -23.63
N LEU A 171 -15.36 27.36 -22.69
CA LEU A 171 -15.22 27.93 -21.33
C LEU A 171 -14.88 26.88 -20.27
N GLU A 172 -14.76 25.61 -20.66
CA GLU A 172 -14.42 24.47 -19.82
C GLU A 172 -12.99 24.04 -20.13
N SER A 173 -12.29 23.49 -19.14
CA SER A 173 -10.91 23.07 -19.33
C SER A 173 -10.60 21.84 -18.49
N VAL A 174 -9.77 20.96 -19.04
CA VAL A 174 -9.17 19.86 -18.29
C VAL A 174 -7.66 20.05 -18.23
N SER A 175 -7.10 19.87 -17.05
CA SER A 175 -5.65 19.70 -16.86
C SER A 175 -5.37 18.30 -16.32
N ILE A 176 -4.30 17.69 -16.82
CA ILE A 176 -3.90 16.32 -16.45
C ILE A 176 -2.55 16.40 -15.75
N ASP A 177 -2.45 15.68 -14.64
CA ASP A 177 -1.17 15.33 -14.02
C ASP A 177 -1.05 13.81 -13.97
N GLU A 178 0.04 13.31 -14.52
CA GLU A 178 0.28 11.88 -14.70
C GLU A 178 1.72 11.54 -14.34
N THR A 179 1.88 10.41 -13.65
CA THR A 179 3.16 9.80 -13.36
C THR A 179 3.03 8.29 -13.62
N GLU A 180 3.91 7.77 -14.46
CA GLU A 180 4.04 6.35 -14.73
C GLU A 180 5.43 5.86 -14.31
N PHE A 181 5.48 4.70 -13.67
CA PHE A 181 6.72 4.09 -13.20
C PHE A 181 7.16 2.99 -14.17
N SER A 182 8.44 2.95 -14.50
CA SER A 182 9.02 1.97 -15.43
C SER A 182 9.05 0.54 -14.90
N SER A 183 9.05 0.36 -13.58
CA SER A 183 9.04 -0.96 -12.95
C SER A 183 8.37 -0.94 -11.58
N ASP A 184 8.06 -2.13 -11.07
CA ASP A 184 7.49 -2.30 -9.73
C ASP A 184 8.47 -1.84 -8.64
N LEU A 185 9.78 -2.04 -8.88
CA LEU A 185 10.83 -1.56 -7.97
C LEU A 185 10.92 -0.03 -7.98
N ASP A 186 10.81 0.61 -9.13
CA ASP A 186 10.77 2.09 -9.21
C ASP A 186 9.54 2.63 -8.47
N SER A 187 8.40 1.93 -8.58
CA SER A 187 7.17 2.26 -7.84
C SER A 187 7.37 2.16 -6.33
N LEU A 188 8.06 1.12 -5.86
CA LEU A 188 8.38 0.94 -4.44
C LEU A 188 9.37 2.01 -3.94
N MET A 189 10.44 2.26 -4.70
CA MET A 189 11.46 3.26 -4.36
C MET A 189 10.92 4.69 -4.41
N GLY A 190 9.95 4.96 -5.28
CA GLY A 190 9.22 6.23 -5.34
C GLY A 190 8.10 6.36 -4.31
N GLU A 191 7.97 5.42 -3.37
CA GLU A 191 6.92 5.37 -2.33
C GLU A 191 5.49 5.41 -2.89
N HIS A 192 5.32 5.00 -4.15
CA HIS A 192 4.03 4.91 -4.82
C HIS A 192 3.25 3.68 -4.33
N ILE A 193 3.92 2.54 -4.30
CA ILE A 193 3.47 1.34 -3.60
C ILE A 193 4.26 1.17 -2.30
N SER A 194 3.68 0.49 -1.33
CA SER A 194 4.25 0.25 0.00
C SER A 194 5.02 -1.07 0.07
N SER A 195 4.64 -2.06 -0.74
CA SER A 195 5.28 -3.38 -0.71
C SER A 195 5.22 -4.14 -2.04
N ILE A 196 6.22 -5.02 -2.22
CA ILE A 196 6.26 -6.06 -3.26
C ILE A 196 6.36 -7.41 -2.56
N THR A 197 5.40 -8.30 -2.81
CA THR A 197 5.38 -9.65 -2.22
C THR A 197 5.75 -10.69 -3.28
N SER A 198 6.64 -11.60 -2.92
CA SER A 198 7.08 -12.72 -3.76
C SER A 198 7.09 -14.03 -2.98
N ALA A 199 6.92 -15.15 -3.69
CA ALA A 199 7.13 -16.50 -3.19
C ALA A 199 8.44 -17.02 -3.80
N GLY A 200 9.52 -17.02 -3.03
CA GLY A 200 10.88 -17.07 -3.58
C GLY A 200 11.11 -15.92 -4.57
N SER A 201 11.44 -16.24 -5.82
CA SER A 201 11.61 -15.25 -6.90
C SER A 201 10.33 -14.91 -7.67
N ASP A 202 9.22 -15.62 -7.43
CA ASP A 202 7.99 -15.48 -8.22
C ASP A 202 7.12 -14.37 -7.61
N LEU A 203 6.74 -13.36 -8.41
CA LEU A 203 5.89 -12.26 -7.97
C LEU A 203 4.51 -12.78 -7.55
N VAL A 204 4.09 -12.42 -6.34
CA VAL A 204 2.77 -12.76 -5.78
C VAL A 204 1.82 -11.58 -5.88
N GLY A 205 2.31 -10.35 -5.66
CA GLY A 205 1.49 -9.16 -5.77
C GLY A 205 2.14 -7.90 -5.21
N LEU A 206 1.54 -6.76 -5.54
CA LEU A 206 1.95 -5.42 -5.13
C LEU A 206 0.92 -4.89 -4.14
N ASP A 207 1.37 -4.27 -3.04
CA ASP A 207 0.50 -3.80 -1.95
C ASP A 207 -0.51 -4.86 -1.47
N LYS A 208 -0.08 -6.13 -1.50
CA LYS A 208 -0.86 -7.23 -0.98
C LYS A 208 -0.81 -7.21 0.54
N SER A 209 -1.97 -7.28 1.17
CA SER A 209 -2.06 -7.37 2.61
C SER A 209 -1.44 -8.69 3.10
N PHE A 210 -0.70 -8.62 4.20
CA PHE A 210 -0.17 -9.77 4.91
C PHE A 210 -0.46 -9.62 6.39
N GLU A 211 -1.02 -10.67 6.99
CA GLU A 211 -1.22 -10.79 8.44
C GLU A 211 -0.49 -12.05 8.93
N GLY A 212 0.32 -11.90 9.97
CA GLY A 212 1.10 -13.01 10.53
C GLY A 212 2.40 -12.54 11.17
N GLY A 213 3.42 -13.39 11.13
CA GLY A 213 4.76 -13.04 11.60
C GLY A 213 5.59 -12.37 10.50
N ILE A 214 6.33 -11.32 10.84
CA ILE A 214 7.25 -10.63 9.94
C ILE A 214 8.66 -10.75 10.49
N LEU A 215 9.51 -11.55 9.85
CA LEU A 215 10.93 -11.63 10.17
C LEU A 215 11.70 -10.62 9.31
N SER A 216 12.00 -9.45 9.86
CA SER A 216 12.74 -8.39 9.17
C SER A 216 14.25 -8.63 9.23
N GLY A 217 14.93 -8.52 8.10
CA GLY A 217 16.37 -8.71 8.05
C GLY A 217 17.02 -8.35 6.73
N SER A 218 18.34 -8.21 6.74
CA SER A 218 19.12 -7.99 5.51
C SER A 218 19.29 -9.25 4.66
N PHE A 219 19.21 -10.44 5.30
CA PHE A 219 19.38 -11.77 4.69
C PHE A 219 20.54 -11.88 3.70
N ASN A 220 21.69 -11.31 4.07
CA ASN A 220 22.88 -11.26 3.23
C ASN A 220 24.08 -11.97 3.88
N PRO A 221 24.20 -13.32 3.78
CA PRO A 221 23.25 -14.25 3.15
C PRO A 221 22.18 -14.78 4.12
N ILE A 222 21.14 -15.43 3.56
CA ILE A 222 20.22 -16.26 4.33
C ILE A 222 20.95 -17.50 4.88
N HIS A 223 20.50 -18.05 6.01
CA HIS A 223 21.10 -19.23 6.63
C HIS A 223 20.07 -20.00 7.47
N GLN A 224 20.42 -21.22 7.89
CA GLN A 224 19.51 -22.12 8.62
C GLN A 224 18.85 -21.50 9.85
N GLY A 225 19.56 -20.62 10.56
CA GLY A 225 18.98 -19.86 11.67
C GLY A 225 17.73 -19.07 11.33
N HIS A 226 17.73 -18.34 10.21
CA HIS A 226 16.57 -17.57 9.76
C HIS A 226 15.39 -18.51 9.44
N ILE A 227 15.67 -19.63 8.77
CA ILE A 227 14.64 -20.62 8.41
C ILE A 227 14.05 -21.28 9.66
N LYS A 228 14.88 -21.69 10.62
CA LYS A 228 14.42 -22.29 11.88
C LYS A 228 13.61 -21.29 12.71
N LEU A 229 14.06 -20.04 12.80
CA LEU A 229 13.35 -18.98 13.52
C LEU A 229 11.99 -18.68 12.89
N SER A 230 11.93 -18.60 11.55
CA SER A 230 10.68 -18.40 10.82
C SER A 230 9.67 -19.53 11.09
N LYS A 231 10.12 -20.79 11.02
CA LYS A 231 9.26 -21.96 11.31
C LYS A 231 8.75 -21.96 12.75
N LEU A 232 9.65 -21.80 13.72
CA LEU A 232 9.28 -21.76 15.13
C LEU A 232 8.32 -20.61 15.44
N ALA A 233 8.58 -19.42 14.90
CA ALA A 233 7.68 -18.28 15.07
C ALA A 233 6.30 -18.56 14.46
N SER A 234 6.25 -19.25 13.32
CA SER A 234 4.98 -19.67 12.71
C SER A 234 4.19 -20.61 13.61
N ASP A 235 4.87 -21.58 14.23
CA ASP A 235 4.27 -22.52 15.18
C ASP A 235 3.75 -21.81 16.45
N ILE A 236 4.51 -20.86 17.00
CA ILE A 236 4.12 -20.07 18.19
C ILE A 236 2.91 -19.18 17.88
N LEU A 237 2.90 -18.52 16.73
CA LEU A 237 1.86 -17.58 16.34
C LEU A 237 0.61 -18.27 15.78
N GLY A 238 0.72 -19.54 15.36
CA GLY A 238 -0.33 -20.24 14.63
C GLY A 238 -0.67 -19.56 13.29
N ALA A 239 0.28 -18.84 12.70
CA ALA A 239 0.10 -17.96 11.55
C ALA A 239 1.33 -18.03 10.62
N PRO A 240 1.19 -17.74 9.32
CA PRO A 240 2.33 -17.75 8.40
C PRO A 240 3.36 -16.68 8.78
N VAL A 241 4.62 -16.93 8.42
CA VAL A 241 5.72 -15.98 8.60
C VAL A 241 6.29 -15.58 7.25
N ALA A 242 6.38 -14.27 7.00
CA ALA A 242 7.07 -13.71 5.85
C ALA A 242 8.43 -13.13 6.25
N PHE A 243 9.38 -13.21 5.33
CA PHE A 243 10.65 -12.51 5.44
C PHE A 243 10.49 -11.11 4.86
N GLU A 244 10.99 -10.10 5.55
CA GLU A 244 10.92 -8.71 5.09
C GLU A 244 12.32 -8.12 4.86
N ILE A 245 12.50 -7.48 3.71
CA ILE A 245 13.71 -6.76 3.35
C ILE A 245 13.35 -5.31 3.04
N SER A 246 13.82 -4.40 3.89
CA SER A 246 13.76 -2.98 3.59
C SER A 246 14.83 -2.60 2.57
N VAL A 247 14.40 -2.01 1.45
CA VAL A 247 15.26 -1.51 0.37
C VAL A 247 16.01 -0.26 0.83
N THR A 248 15.40 0.55 1.68
CA THR A 248 16.00 1.71 2.33
C THR A 248 16.49 1.36 3.73
N ASN A 249 17.49 2.09 4.24
CA ASN A 249 18.02 1.94 5.60
C ASN A 249 18.32 3.34 6.16
N VAL A 250 18.18 3.53 7.47
CA VAL A 250 18.35 4.84 8.13
C VAL A 250 19.73 5.47 7.84
N ASP A 251 20.79 4.65 7.80
CA ASP A 251 22.18 5.13 7.71
C ASP A 251 22.92 4.65 6.45
N LYS A 252 22.21 4.10 5.45
CA LYS A 252 22.84 3.55 4.23
C LYS A 252 22.07 3.95 2.99
N PRO A 253 22.76 4.09 1.84
CA PRO A 253 22.07 4.30 0.57
C PRO A 253 21.08 3.15 0.31
N PRO A 254 19.99 3.40 -0.43
CA PRO A 254 19.08 2.36 -0.88
C PRO A 254 19.83 1.23 -1.60
N LEU A 255 19.37 0.00 -1.39
CA LEU A 255 19.92 -1.17 -2.05
C LEU A 255 19.80 -1.03 -3.57
N GLN A 256 20.85 -1.44 -4.28
CA GLN A 256 20.82 -1.42 -5.74
C GLN A 256 19.91 -2.54 -6.27
N PRO A 257 19.22 -2.36 -7.42
CA PRO A 257 18.32 -3.37 -7.98
C PRO A 257 18.94 -4.76 -8.14
N CYS A 258 20.21 -4.84 -8.53
CA CYS A 258 20.94 -6.10 -8.64
C CYS A 258 21.16 -6.77 -7.27
N GLU A 259 21.39 -6.00 -6.22
CA GLU A 259 21.56 -6.50 -4.85
C GLU A 259 20.23 -7.03 -4.29
N ILE A 260 19.12 -6.32 -4.54
CA ILE A 260 17.77 -6.76 -4.17
C ILE A 260 17.47 -8.10 -4.83
N LYS A 261 17.69 -8.20 -6.14
CA LYS A 261 17.47 -9.45 -6.89
C LYS A 261 18.29 -10.60 -6.34
N ASN A 262 19.58 -10.37 -6.05
CA ASN A 262 20.46 -11.39 -5.45
C ASN A 262 19.98 -11.83 -4.06
N ARG A 263 19.44 -10.90 -3.25
CA ARG A 263 18.94 -11.24 -1.92
C ARG A 263 17.67 -12.08 -2.00
N VAL A 264 16.72 -11.70 -2.85
CA VAL A 264 15.44 -12.40 -3.06
C VAL A 264 15.65 -13.77 -3.71
N SER A 265 16.61 -13.93 -4.63
CA SER A 265 16.86 -15.21 -5.30
C SER A 265 17.41 -16.32 -4.40
N GLN A 266 17.75 -16.01 -3.15
CA GLN A 266 18.17 -17.02 -2.16
C GLN A 266 17.01 -17.75 -1.50
N PHE A 267 15.77 -17.26 -1.65
CA PHE A 267 14.59 -17.83 -1.05
C PHE A 267 13.93 -18.84 -1.99
N GLU A 268 13.47 -19.96 -1.43
CA GLU A 268 12.71 -20.99 -2.12
C GLU A 268 11.25 -20.54 -2.29
N LYS A 269 10.52 -21.21 -3.19
CA LYS A 269 9.10 -20.91 -3.47
C LYS A 269 8.18 -21.11 -2.25
N SER A 270 8.62 -21.86 -1.24
CA SER A 270 7.90 -22.03 0.03
C SER A 270 7.96 -20.80 0.93
N GLU A 271 8.93 -19.90 0.72
CA GLU A 271 9.10 -18.71 1.56
C GLU A 271 8.45 -17.49 0.93
N THR A 272 7.64 -16.79 1.72
CA THR A 272 7.11 -15.47 1.34
C THR A 272 8.15 -14.40 1.69
N VAL A 273 8.51 -13.59 0.71
CA VAL A 273 9.44 -12.47 0.84
C VAL A 273 8.71 -11.19 0.50
N ILE A 274 8.81 -10.17 1.36
CA ILE A 274 8.18 -8.88 1.17
C ILE A 274 9.27 -7.81 1.15
N LEU A 275 9.33 -7.05 0.05
CA LEU A 275 10.17 -5.87 -0.07
C LEU A 275 9.39 -4.64 0.38
N THR A 276 10.02 -3.78 1.18
CA THR A 276 9.44 -2.49 1.59
C THR A 276 10.46 -1.36 1.45
N CYS A 277 10.01 -0.11 1.56
CA CYS A 277 10.88 1.05 1.82
C CYS A 277 10.67 1.58 3.26
N ALA A 278 10.45 0.70 4.25
CA ALA A 278 10.15 1.05 5.63
C ALA A 278 11.29 0.63 6.59
N PRO A 279 12.32 1.46 6.80
CA PRO A 279 13.45 1.10 7.65
C PRO A 279 13.08 0.93 9.13
N LEU A 280 12.09 1.67 9.64
CA LEU A 280 11.68 1.63 11.05
C LEU A 280 10.48 0.71 11.30
N PHE A 281 10.41 0.07 12.47
CA PHE A 281 9.25 -0.78 12.82
C PHE A 281 7.94 -0.01 12.93
N ALA A 282 7.99 1.28 13.32
CA ALA A 282 6.80 2.14 13.29
C ALA A 282 6.25 2.31 11.86
N GLU A 283 7.12 2.44 10.86
CA GLU A 283 6.71 2.54 9.44
C GLU A 283 6.20 1.19 8.94
N LYS A 284 6.92 0.09 9.25
CA LYS A 284 6.50 -1.27 8.92
C LYS A 284 5.12 -1.58 9.49
N SER A 285 4.80 -1.12 10.70
CA SER A 285 3.49 -1.35 11.33
C SER A 285 2.34 -0.70 10.57
N GLY A 286 2.60 0.38 9.81
CA GLY A 286 1.59 0.99 8.94
C GLY A 286 1.26 0.13 7.71
N ILE A 287 2.21 -0.68 7.25
CA ILE A 287 2.08 -1.62 6.13
C ILE A 287 1.50 -2.95 6.63
N PHE A 288 2.08 -3.52 7.70
CA PHE A 288 1.75 -4.83 8.26
C PHE A 288 0.88 -4.70 9.52
N LYS A 289 -0.32 -4.15 9.37
CA LYS A 289 -1.27 -4.03 10.48
C LYS A 289 -1.63 -5.42 11.05
N ASN A 290 -1.96 -5.48 12.33
CA ASN A 290 -2.30 -6.73 13.06
C ASN A 290 -1.21 -7.82 13.02
N SER A 291 0.03 -7.48 12.67
CA SER A 291 1.12 -8.46 12.51
C SER A 291 2.09 -8.47 13.69
N THR A 292 2.86 -9.54 13.82
CA THR A 292 3.89 -9.68 14.86
C THR A 292 5.29 -9.64 14.25
N PHE A 293 6.11 -8.69 14.66
CA PHE A 293 7.50 -8.56 14.20
C PHE A 293 8.42 -9.51 14.99
N ILE A 294 9.12 -10.37 14.29
CA ILE A 294 10.06 -11.32 14.87
C ILE A 294 11.45 -10.66 14.88
N ILE A 295 12.00 -10.45 16.07
CA ILE A 295 13.23 -9.69 16.27
C ILE A 295 14.17 -10.40 17.24
N GLY A 296 15.46 -10.06 17.20
CA GLY A 296 16.42 -10.48 18.22
C GLY A 296 16.37 -9.57 19.45
N SER A 297 16.85 -10.07 20.60
CA SER A 297 16.96 -9.28 21.83
C SER A 297 17.81 -8.01 21.67
N ASP A 298 18.82 -8.03 20.80
CA ASP A 298 19.61 -6.84 20.44
C ASP A 298 18.75 -5.75 19.77
N THR A 299 17.80 -6.15 18.93
CA THR A 299 16.91 -5.21 18.26
C THR A 299 15.83 -4.71 19.23
N ALA A 300 15.36 -5.57 20.14
CA ALA A 300 14.44 -5.17 21.21
C ALA A 300 15.04 -4.07 22.11
N LEU A 301 16.32 -4.20 22.48
CA LEU A 301 17.06 -3.17 23.22
C LEU A 301 17.08 -1.82 22.47
N ARG A 302 17.34 -1.84 21.15
CA ARG A 302 17.38 -0.60 20.34
C ARG A 302 16.02 0.07 20.23
N LEU A 303 14.93 -0.70 20.22
CA LEU A 303 13.56 -0.17 20.15
C LEU A 303 13.16 0.63 21.39
N VAL A 304 13.79 0.37 22.53
CA VAL A 304 13.50 1.04 23.81
C VAL A 304 14.66 1.91 24.30
N ASP A 305 15.67 2.17 23.45
CA ASP A 305 16.79 3.05 23.76
C ASP A 305 16.62 4.40 23.06
N PRO A 306 16.43 5.51 23.82
CA PRO A 306 16.28 6.86 23.27
C PRO A 306 17.42 7.30 22.34
N LYS A 307 18.61 6.70 22.44
CA LYS A 307 19.76 6.99 21.56
C LYS A 307 19.41 6.81 20.08
N TYR A 308 18.50 5.89 19.74
CA TYR A 308 18.04 5.64 18.38
C TYR A 308 16.92 6.59 17.91
N TYR A 309 16.54 7.54 18.76
CA TYR A 309 15.45 8.49 18.54
C TYR A 309 15.91 9.93 18.83
N ASP A 310 17.09 10.30 18.31
CA ASP A 310 17.72 11.62 18.54
C ASP A 310 17.94 11.95 20.02
N ASN A 311 18.17 10.93 20.85
CA ASN A 311 18.22 11.04 22.31
C ASN A 311 16.93 11.61 22.93
N ASN A 312 15.79 11.42 22.26
CA ASN A 312 14.49 11.93 22.70
C ASN A 312 13.52 10.79 23.05
N ALA A 313 13.24 10.63 24.35
CA ALA A 313 12.31 9.62 24.83
C ALA A 313 10.89 9.80 24.27
N GLN A 314 10.42 11.02 24.04
CA GLN A 314 9.08 11.24 23.49
C GLN A 314 8.96 10.70 22.07
N ASN A 315 10.02 10.80 21.27
CA ASN A 315 10.07 10.24 19.91
C ASN A 315 10.01 8.70 19.96
N MET A 316 10.74 8.08 20.89
CA MET A 316 10.69 6.64 21.15
C MET A 316 9.27 6.19 21.54
N TYR A 317 8.63 6.87 22.49
CA TYR A 317 7.26 6.56 22.90
C TYR A 317 6.27 6.73 21.75
N THR A 318 6.41 7.78 20.95
CA THR A 318 5.57 8.01 19.77
C THR A 318 5.74 6.90 18.74
N SER A 319 6.98 6.42 18.53
CA SER A 319 7.28 5.30 17.64
C SER A 319 6.62 4.00 18.15
N LEU A 320 6.76 3.66 19.43
CA LEU A 320 6.14 2.46 20.02
C LEU A 320 4.61 2.56 20.02
N GLN A 321 4.06 3.75 20.28
CA GLN A 321 2.62 3.98 20.25
C GLN A 321 2.05 3.76 18.84
N LYS A 322 2.73 4.20 17.77
CA LYS A 322 2.32 3.89 16.39
C LYS A 322 2.23 2.38 16.12
N VAL A 323 3.20 1.61 16.60
CA VAL A 323 3.18 0.14 16.48
C VAL A 323 1.99 -0.44 17.23
N LYS A 324 1.70 0.07 18.44
CA LYS A 324 0.54 -0.33 19.25
C LYS A 324 -0.80 0.00 18.60
N ASP A 325 -0.93 1.20 18.03
CA ASP A 325 -2.15 1.67 17.37
C ASP A 325 -2.47 0.86 16.12
N ASN A 326 -1.43 0.38 15.41
CA ASN A 326 -1.55 -0.56 14.30
C ASN A 326 -1.77 -2.03 14.74
N LYS A 327 -1.92 -2.27 16.06
CA LYS A 327 -2.14 -3.58 16.68
C LYS A 327 -1.04 -4.58 16.39
N CYS A 328 0.19 -4.10 16.28
CA CYS A 328 1.35 -4.95 16.05
C CYS A 328 2.01 -5.35 17.37
N ASN A 329 2.62 -6.52 17.38
CA ASN A 329 3.37 -7.06 18.51
C ASN A 329 4.82 -7.39 18.10
N PHE A 330 5.64 -7.75 19.07
CA PHE A 330 7.00 -8.26 18.89
C PHE A 330 7.11 -9.67 19.47
N LEU A 331 7.78 -10.55 18.74
CA LEU A 331 8.19 -11.86 19.20
C LEU A 331 9.73 -11.89 19.22
N VAL A 332 10.30 -12.03 20.41
CA VAL A 332 11.73 -11.75 20.65
C VAL A 332 12.50 -13.05 20.83
N ALA A 333 13.42 -13.32 19.91
CA ALA A 333 14.38 -14.38 20.02
C ALA A 333 15.56 -13.96 20.91
N GLY A 334 15.82 -14.74 21.97
CA GLY A 334 17.02 -14.58 22.77
C GLY A 334 18.30 -14.77 21.96
N ARG A 335 19.38 -14.11 22.37
CA ARG A 335 20.70 -14.19 21.72
C ARG A 335 21.83 -14.29 22.73
N LEU A 336 22.84 -15.09 22.38
CA LEU A 336 24.09 -15.12 23.11
C LEU A 336 24.92 -13.88 22.73
N GLN A 337 25.19 -13.00 23.70
CA GLN A 337 26.09 -11.86 23.55
C GLN A 337 27.09 -11.87 24.70
N ASN A 338 28.38 -11.74 24.39
CA ASN A 338 29.47 -11.71 25.37
C ASN A 338 29.48 -12.90 26.37
N GLY A 339 28.93 -14.05 25.97
CA GLY A 339 28.85 -15.25 26.81
C GLY A 339 27.57 -15.36 27.65
N GLU A 340 26.70 -14.34 27.65
CA GLU A 340 25.41 -14.34 28.36
C GLU A 340 24.24 -14.41 27.37
N PHE A 341 23.23 -15.22 27.70
CA PHE A 341 22.04 -15.37 26.88
C PHE A 341 21.00 -14.32 27.30
N ASN A 342 20.82 -13.30 26.45
CA ASN A 342 19.92 -12.19 26.70
C ASN A 342 18.55 -12.46 26.09
N THR A 343 17.50 -12.39 26.92
CA THR A 343 16.09 -12.56 26.60
C THR A 343 15.35 -11.22 26.63
N ILE A 344 14.03 -11.24 26.42
CA ILE A 344 13.23 -10.01 26.56
C ILE A 344 13.13 -9.52 28.01
N PHE A 345 13.32 -10.39 28.99
CA PHE A 345 13.24 -10.05 30.42
C PHE A 345 14.42 -9.21 30.89
N ASP A 346 15.50 -9.16 30.10
CA ASP A 346 16.70 -8.35 30.37
C ASP A 346 16.57 -6.93 29.79
N VAL A 347 15.48 -6.63 29.10
CA VAL A 347 15.22 -5.36 28.42
C VAL A 347 14.30 -4.48 29.28
N ALA A 348 14.73 -3.26 29.58
CA ALA A 348 13.93 -2.28 30.33
C ALA A 348 12.84 -1.64 29.46
N ILE A 349 11.75 -2.37 29.21
CA ILE A 349 10.62 -1.91 28.40
C ILE A 349 9.71 -1.00 29.24
N PRO A 350 9.28 0.16 28.73
CA PRO A 350 8.29 0.98 29.43
C PRO A 350 6.97 0.23 29.66
N GLU A 351 6.40 0.38 30.86
CA GLU A 351 5.24 -0.38 31.34
C GLU A 351 4.05 -0.37 30.35
N ALA A 352 3.80 0.77 29.70
CA ALA A 352 2.73 0.94 28.73
C ALA A 352 2.83 0.04 27.48
N PHE A 353 4.02 -0.51 27.18
CA PHE A 353 4.30 -1.30 25.99
C PHE A 353 4.69 -2.75 26.27
N ILE A 354 4.88 -3.15 27.53
CA ILE A 354 5.31 -4.52 27.91
C ILE A 354 4.44 -5.59 27.24
N SER A 355 3.12 -5.39 27.20
CA SER A 355 2.17 -6.36 26.63
C SER A 355 2.36 -6.63 25.13
N MET A 356 3.11 -5.80 24.42
CA MET A 356 3.40 -5.99 23.00
C MET A 356 4.58 -6.94 22.76
N PHE A 357 5.40 -7.24 23.78
CA PHE A 357 6.61 -8.03 23.62
C PHE A 357 6.43 -9.43 24.22
N ASN A 358 6.60 -10.44 23.38
CA ASN A 358 6.53 -11.85 23.77
C ASN A 358 7.90 -12.50 23.59
N ASP A 359 8.29 -13.36 24.52
CA ASP A 359 9.57 -14.08 24.47
C ASP A 359 9.46 -15.35 23.61
N ILE A 360 10.54 -15.72 22.93
CA ILE A 360 10.78 -17.08 22.46
C ILE A 360 11.70 -17.75 23.49
N PRO A 361 11.20 -18.73 24.27
CA PRO A 361 11.99 -19.36 25.32
C PRO A 361 13.29 -19.99 24.80
N GLU A 362 14.39 -19.88 25.57
CA GLU A 362 15.69 -20.48 25.21
C GLU A 362 15.56 -21.99 24.89
N SER A 363 14.70 -22.70 25.62
CA SER A 363 14.45 -24.13 25.41
C SER A 363 13.93 -24.46 24.01
N GLN A 364 13.35 -23.48 23.31
CA GLN A 364 12.80 -23.64 21.96
C GLN A 364 13.75 -23.11 20.88
N PHE A 365 14.56 -22.10 21.18
CA PHE A 365 15.48 -21.51 20.22
C PHE A 365 16.80 -21.06 20.83
N ARG A 366 17.89 -21.70 20.40
CA ARG A 366 19.27 -21.29 20.64
C ARG A 366 20.06 -21.45 19.37
N MET A 367 20.67 -20.38 18.88
CA MET A 367 21.22 -20.35 17.52
C MET A 367 22.37 -19.35 17.42
N ASP A 368 23.61 -19.88 17.34
CA ASP A 368 24.87 -19.12 17.43
C ASP A 368 25.45 -18.73 16.06
N LEU A 369 24.65 -18.75 14.98
CA LEU A 369 25.13 -18.41 13.62
C LEU A 369 24.73 -16.98 13.23
N SER A 370 25.70 -16.17 12.77
CA SER A 370 25.45 -14.86 12.16
C SER A 370 25.87 -14.78 10.68
N SER A 371 25.10 -14.03 9.86
CA SER A 371 25.47 -13.75 8.46
C SER A 371 26.82 -13.02 8.32
N THR A 372 27.25 -12.26 9.34
CA THR A 372 28.54 -11.56 9.33
C THR A 372 29.71 -12.54 9.44
N GLU A 373 29.61 -13.55 10.31
CA GLU A 373 30.64 -14.60 10.43
C GLU A 373 30.72 -15.45 9.16
N LEU A 374 29.58 -15.77 8.54
CA LEU A 374 29.55 -16.51 7.27
C LEU A 374 30.25 -15.75 6.14
N ARG A 375 30.09 -14.42 6.06
CA ARG A 375 30.80 -13.60 5.08
C ARG A 375 32.31 -13.65 5.31
N ASN A 376 32.76 -13.50 6.56
CA ASN A 376 34.18 -13.54 6.91
C ASN A 376 34.83 -14.91 6.67
N ASN A 377 34.08 -16.00 6.85
CA ASN A 377 34.56 -17.35 6.56
C ASN A 377 34.63 -17.65 5.06
N ARG A 378 33.76 -17.04 4.24
CA ARG A 378 33.78 -17.19 2.77
C ARG A 378 34.94 -16.45 2.09
N THR A 379 35.52 -15.44 2.74
CA THR A 379 36.69 -14.69 2.24
C THR A 379 38.02 -15.33 2.63
N ARG A 380 38.01 -16.38 3.47
CA ARG A 380 39.21 -17.10 3.94
C ARG A 380 39.45 -18.44 3.23
N LEU A 381 38.61 -18.79 2.26
CA LEU A 381 38.78 -19.89 1.31
C LEU A 381 38.97 -19.26 -0.07
#